data_AF-A0A9D5EUJ2-F1
#
_entry.id   AF-A0A9D5EUJ2-F1
#
_cell.length_a   1.000
_cell.length_b   1.000
_cell.length_c   1.000
_cell.angle_alpha   90.00
_cell.angle_beta   90.00
_cell.angle_gamma   90.00
#
_symmetry.space_group_name_H-M   'P 1'
#
loop_
_entity.id
_entity.type
_entity.pdbx_description
1 polymer ?
#
loop_
_entity_poly.entity_id
_entity_poly.type
_entity_poly.pdbx_seq_one_letter_code
_entity_poly.pdbx_strand_id
1 'polypeptide(L)'
;MTVARVGLLHHKGSAPEKHSDSEPVVKPKSDRVTPELADRNAAQIVALWEWGCDCLENCPPARLVYRKATKRLGNELARLKRRQSEEKASLALGLNLDTLGKLRRIAADYDRKKIETMANKIRRHRSRFSTSHLIRSLAVADRKTRDSLLAQAIRESWTLSTLERHVQVARGARRVGAGRKPFVPPDKEQCLVVLEGLCLRWLRWTEDAATELPSGVRNLVRDADIAVAAVQTGLAKHLPRGKKGEGRRRKR
;
A
#
# COMPACT_ATOMS: atom_id res chain seq x y z
N MET A 1 -45.75 -50.55 -26.20
CA MET A 1 -44.32 -50.69 -26.54
C MET A 1 -44.09 -50.05 -27.89
N THR A 2 -43.53 -48.84 -27.91
CA THR A 2 -43.33 -48.07 -29.16
C THR A 2 -41.90 -47.55 -29.12
N VAL A 3 -41.05 -48.07 -30.01
CA VAL A 3 -39.63 -47.73 -30.09
C VAL A 3 -39.49 -46.53 -31.04
N ALA A 4 -39.06 -45.38 -30.51
CA ALA A 4 -38.84 -44.16 -31.29
C ALA A 4 -37.42 -44.14 -31.87
N ARG A 5 -37.34 -43.91 -33.19
CA ARG A 5 -36.13 -43.75 -34.00
C ARG A 5 -35.34 -42.50 -33.58
N VAL A 6 -34.08 -42.68 -33.19
CA VAL A 6 -33.11 -41.60 -32.96
C VAL A 6 -32.48 -41.20 -34.29
N GLY A 7 -32.70 -39.96 -34.72
CA GLY A 7 -32.08 -39.38 -35.92
C GLY A 7 -30.66 -38.91 -35.63
N LEU A 8 -29.69 -39.45 -36.37
CA LEU A 8 -28.30 -38.97 -36.41
C LEU A 8 -28.24 -37.59 -37.09
N LEU A 9 -27.96 -36.55 -36.30
CA LEU A 9 -27.55 -35.24 -36.82
C LEU A 9 -26.06 -35.27 -37.14
N HIS A 10 -25.74 -35.07 -38.41
CA HIS A 10 -24.38 -34.93 -38.92
C HIS A 10 -23.79 -33.59 -38.45
N HIS A 11 -22.79 -33.64 -37.58
CA HIS A 11 -21.95 -32.49 -37.25
C HIS A 11 -21.08 -32.13 -38.47
N LYS A 12 -21.40 -31.03 -39.15
CA LYS A 12 -20.50 -30.39 -40.11
C LYS A 12 -19.30 -29.82 -39.36
N GLY A 13 -18.10 -30.25 -39.77
CA GLY A 13 -16.83 -29.78 -39.22
C GLY A 13 -16.62 -28.29 -39.48
N SER A 14 -16.51 -27.51 -38.39
CA SER A 14 -15.97 -26.15 -38.42
C SER A 14 -14.47 -26.22 -38.64
N ALA A 15 -13.99 -25.48 -39.64
CA ALA A 15 -12.57 -25.31 -39.91
C ALA A 15 -11.86 -24.64 -38.70
N PRO A 16 -10.61 -25.01 -38.39
CA PRO A 16 -9.85 -24.37 -37.33
C PRO A 16 -9.44 -22.96 -37.75
N GLU A 17 -10.09 -21.95 -37.18
CA GLU A 17 -9.63 -20.56 -37.24
C GLU A 17 -8.25 -20.46 -36.56
N LYS A 18 -7.22 -20.18 -37.37
CA LYS A 18 -5.88 -19.86 -36.90
C LYS A 18 -5.84 -18.42 -36.38
N HIS A 19 -6.29 -18.19 -35.15
CA HIS A 19 -6.02 -16.94 -34.42
C HIS A 19 -4.60 -16.97 -33.86
N SER A 20 -3.66 -16.50 -34.68
CA SER A 20 -2.26 -16.26 -34.31
C SER A 20 -2.13 -14.83 -33.74
N ASP A 21 -2.92 -14.51 -32.73
CA ASP A 21 -2.74 -13.29 -31.93
C ASP A 21 -1.77 -13.63 -30.78
N SER A 22 -0.48 -13.63 -31.10
CA SER A 22 0.56 -13.64 -30.08
C SER A 22 0.44 -12.35 -29.27
N GLU A 23 -0.24 -12.43 -28.13
CA GLU A 23 -0.37 -11.33 -27.17
C GLU A 23 1.02 -10.74 -26.87
N PRO A 24 1.14 -9.41 -26.83
CA PRO A 24 2.41 -8.77 -26.55
C PRO A 24 2.91 -9.21 -25.17
N VAL A 25 4.04 -9.92 -25.14
CA VAL A 25 4.73 -10.29 -23.90
C VAL A 25 5.15 -9.02 -23.18
N VAL A 26 4.33 -8.59 -22.22
CA VAL A 26 4.63 -7.45 -21.35
C VAL A 26 5.82 -7.85 -20.49
N LYS A 27 7.02 -7.38 -20.84
CA LYS A 27 8.21 -7.58 -20.02
C LYS A 27 7.92 -7.06 -18.61
N PRO A 28 8.07 -7.87 -17.55
CA PRO A 28 7.79 -7.43 -16.20
C PRO A 28 8.69 -6.23 -15.87
N LYS A 29 8.11 -5.14 -15.38
CA LYS A 29 8.87 -3.99 -14.92
C LYS A 29 9.81 -4.46 -13.81
N SER A 30 11.12 -4.30 -14.01
CA SER A 30 12.12 -4.66 -13.00
C SER A 30 11.81 -3.95 -11.69
N ASP A 31 11.72 -4.73 -10.61
CA ASP A 31 11.42 -4.18 -9.29
C ASP A 31 12.59 -3.44 -8.63
N ARG A 32 13.77 -3.48 -9.25
CA ARG A 32 15.01 -2.91 -8.73
C ARG A 32 15.21 -1.48 -9.21
N VAL A 33 15.76 -0.63 -8.35
CA VAL A 33 16.10 0.76 -8.69
C VAL A 33 17.48 0.84 -9.35
N THR A 34 17.84 2.02 -9.86
CA THR A 34 19.22 2.27 -10.32
C THR A 34 20.19 2.24 -9.14
N PRO A 35 21.49 1.94 -9.36
CA PRO A 35 22.50 1.97 -8.30
C PRO A 35 22.51 3.29 -7.52
N GLU A 36 22.41 4.42 -8.21
CA GLU A 36 22.49 5.75 -7.63
C GLU A 36 21.30 6.03 -6.71
N LEU A 37 20.11 5.54 -7.07
CA LEU A 37 18.93 5.64 -6.21
C LEU A 37 19.04 4.70 -5.00
N ALA A 38 19.60 3.50 -5.15
CA ALA A 38 19.86 2.61 -4.02
C ALA A 38 20.87 3.21 -3.04
N ASP A 39 21.92 3.85 -3.54
CA ASP A 39 22.92 4.55 -2.73
C ASP A 39 22.31 5.74 -1.98
N ARG A 40 21.48 6.54 -2.66
CA ARG A 40 20.72 7.63 -2.02
C ARG A 40 19.81 7.10 -0.93
N ASN A 41 19.05 6.04 -1.20
CA ASN A 41 18.17 5.43 -0.23
C ASN A 41 18.95 4.92 1.00
N ALA A 42 20.08 4.24 0.77
CA ALA A 42 20.95 3.74 1.83
C ALA A 42 21.52 4.88 2.69
N ALA A 43 22.00 5.96 2.07
CA ALA A 43 22.49 7.15 2.78
C ALA A 43 21.37 7.81 3.61
N GLN A 44 20.15 7.89 3.09
CA GLN A 44 19.02 8.43 3.84
C GLN A 44 18.65 7.58 5.06
N ILE A 45 18.81 6.25 5.01
CA ILE A 45 18.60 5.38 6.18
C ILE A 45 19.62 5.67 7.28
N VAL A 46 20.90 5.86 6.91
CA VAL A 46 21.96 6.22 7.86
C VAL A 46 21.69 7.60 8.47
N ALA A 47 21.44 8.62 7.65
CA ALA A 47 21.15 9.97 8.11
C ALA A 47 19.92 10.02 9.05
N LEU A 48 18.86 9.26 8.73
CA LEU A 48 17.67 9.14 9.57
C LEU A 48 18.03 8.65 10.99
N TRP A 49 18.91 7.65 11.10
CA TRP A 49 19.35 7.11 12.38
C TRP A 49 20.23 8.11 13.13
N GLU A 50 21.20 8.75 12.46
CA GLU A 50 22.07 9.76 13.07
C GLU A 50 21.28 10.93 13.64
N TRP A 51 20.25 11.38 12.92
CA TRP A 51 19.33 12.40 13.42
C TRP A 51 18.57 11.92 14.65
N GLY A 52 18.15 10.65 14.67
CA GLY A 52 17.54 10.04 15.85
C GLY A 52 18.47 10.02 17.06
N CYS A 53 19.77 9.73 16.87
CA CYS A 53 20.79 9.78 17.92
C CYS A 53 20.97 11.21 18.45
N ASP A 54 21.14 12.19 17.55
CA ASP A 54 21.23 13.61 17.89
C ASP A 54 20.00 14.08 18.71
N CYS A 55 18.81 13.60 18.36
CA CYS A 55 17.58 13.89 19.12
C CYS A 55 17.59 13.28 20.54
N LEU A 56 18.15 12.07 20.69
CA LEU A 56 18.23 11.40 21.99
C LEU A 56 19.25 12.09 22.91
N GLU A 57 20.36 12.55 22.35
CA GLU A 57 21.42 13.28 23.07
C GLU A 57 20.93 14.65 23.53
N ASN A 58 20.28 15.43 22.65
CA ASN A 58 19.84 16.80 22.97
C ASN A 58 18.53 16.84 23.78
N CYS A 59 17.66 15.84 23.65
CA CYS A 59 16.33 15.84 24.27
C CYS A 59 15.94 14.46 24.86
N PRO A 60 16.68 13.90 25.83
CA PRO A 60 16.47 12.53 26.32
C PRO A 60 15.08 12.30 26.96
N PRO A 61 14.52 11.08 26.89
CA PRO A 61 13.12 10.80 27.25
C PRO A 61 12.79 11.15 28.71
N ALA A 62 13.72 10.87 29.64
CA ALA A 62 13.56 11.14 31.07
C ALA A 62 13.38 12.63 31.40
N ARG A 63 13.66 13.54 30.46
CA ARG A 63 13.53 14.99 30.65
C ARG A 63 12.19 15.55 30.15
N LEU A 64 11.25 14.72 29.67
CA LEU A 64 9.96 15.16 29.15
C LEU A 64 8.87 15.14 30.23
N VAL A 65 8.71 16.25 30.95
CA VAL A 65 7.55 16.49 31.84
C VAL A 65 6.35 16.87 30.98
N TYR A 66 5.20 16.21 31.14
CA TYR A 66 4.01 16.23 30.25
C TYR A 66 3.62 17.62 29.66
N ARG A 67 3.74 18.73 30.39
CA ARG A 67 3.50 20.10 29.85
C ARG A 67 4.74 20.82 29.28
N LYS A 68 5.93 20.57 29.83
CA LYS A 68 7.20 21.13 29.32
C LYS A 68 7.72 20.36 28.09
N ALA A 69 7.24 19.13 27.89
CA ALA A 69 7.57 18.25 26.79
C ALA A 69 7.23 18.88 25.44
N THR A 70 6.04 19.49 25.29
CA THR A 70 5.62 20.09 24.02
C THR A 70 6.52 21.25 23.60
N LYS A 71 6.87 22.16 24.52
CA LYS A 71 7.79 23.28 24.22
C LYS A 71 9.19 22.77 23.86
N ARG A 72 9.73 21.81 24.62
CA ARG A 72 11.05 21.21 24.34
C ARG A 72 11.08 20.48 23.00
N LEU A 73 10.07 19.68 22.69
CA LEU A 73 9.95 18.99 21.40
C LEU A 73 9.74 19.99 20.24
N GLY A 74 9.03 21.10 20.47
CA GLY A 74 8.89 22.19 19.50
C GLY A 74 10.22 22.89 19.20
N ASN A 75 11.00 23.22 20.24
CA ASN A 75 12.34 23.79 20.08
C ASN A 75 13.28 22.82 19.35
N GLU A 76 13.21 21.54 19.68
CA GLU A 76 14.01 20.51 19.03
C GLU A 76 13.64 20.34 17.56
N LEU A 77 12.33 20.33 17.25
CA LEU A 77 11.86 20.31 15.88
C LEU A 77 12.33 21.54 15.10
N ALA A 78 12.32 22.73 15.70
CA ALA A 78 12.83 23.96 15.07
C ALA A 78 14.35 23.87 14.82
N ARG A 79 15.13 23.33 15.77
CA ARG A 79 16.57 23.09 15.61
C ARG A 79 16.85 22.17 14.43
N LEU A 80 16.16 21.04 14.35
CA LEU A 80 16.34 20.07 13.26
C LEU A 80 15.89 20.62 11.90
N LYS A 81 14.85 21.46 11.86
CA LYS A 81 14.45 22.14 10.61
C LYS A 81 15.51 23.11 10.12
N ARG A 82 16.16 23.88 11.02
CA ARG A 82 17.30 24.75 10.65
C ARG A 82 18.47 23.93 10.11
N ARG A 83 18.83 22.85 10.80
CA ARG A 83 19.83 21.89 10.33
C ARG A 83 19.47 21.31 8.97
N GLN A 84 18.20 20.92 8.75
CA GLN A 84 17.71 20.42 7.46
C GLN A 84 17.86 21.43 6.32
N SER A 85 17.70 22.73 6.60
CA SER A 85 17.89 23.79 5.59
C SER A 85 19.36 24.10 5.32
N GLU A 86 20.24 23.90 6.30
CA GLU A 86 21.69 24.12 6.18
C GLU A 86 22.38 22.95 5.47
N GLU A 87 21.96 21.71 5.76
CA GLU A 87 22.49 20.52 5.12
C GLU A 87 21.87 20.30 3.73
N LYS A 88 22.70 20.30 2.67
CA LYS A 88 22.27 19.95 1.30
C LYS A 88 21.70 18.52 1.22
N ALA A 89 22.09 17.64 2.14
CA ALA A 89 21.59 16.27 2.27
C ALA A 89 20.26 16.25 3.05
N SER A 90 19.21 16.81 2.46
CA SER A 90 17.90 16.82 3.11
C SER A 90 17.35 15.39 3.25
N LEU A 91 16.88 15.05 4.46
CA LEU A 91 15.95 13.94 4.60
C LEU A 91 14.77 14.19 3.66
N ALA A 92 14.40 13.21 2.84
CA ALA A 92 13.20 13.28 1.98
C ALA A 92 11.87 13.25 2.78
N LEU A 93 11.94 13.46 4.10
CA LEU A 93 10.82 13.40 5.03
C LEU A 93 10.56 14.79 5.61
N GLY A 94 9.29 15.20 5.56
CA GLY A 94 8.83 16.37 6.31
C GLY A 94 8.97 16.12 7.81
N LEU A 95 9.76 16.96 8.48
CA LEU A 95 9.89 16.90 9.94
C LEU A 95 8.65 17.47 10.62
N ASN A 96 8.05 16.65 11.46
CA ASN A 96 7.02 17.03 12.42
C ASN A 96 7.27 16.27 13.75
N LEU A 97 6.46 16.54 14.78
CA LEU A 97 6.62 15.93 16.10
C LEU A 97 6.48 14.40 16.09
N ASP A 98 5.61 13.86 15.23
CA ASP A 98 5.44 12.41 15.07
C ASP A 98 6.67 11.78 14.40
N THR A 99 7.20 12.40 13.33
CA THR A 99 8.47 12.01 12.71
C THR A 99 9.60 12.00 13.73
N LEU A 100 9.71 13.02 14.59
CA LEU A 100 10.71 13.11 15.65
C LEU A 100 10.64 11.92 16.62
N GLY A 101 9.42 11.55 17.05
CA GLY A 101 9.21 10.37 17.90
C GLY A 101 9.68 9.07 17.23
N LYS A 102 9.45 8.94 15.92
CA LYS A 102 9.90 7.79 15.12
C LYS A 102 11.42 7.74 14.96
N LEU A 103 12.08 8.87 14.70
CA LEU A 103 13.55 8.96 14.61
C LEU A 103 14.20 8.44 15.89
N ARG A 104 13.73 8.96 17.03
CA ARG A 104 14.23 8.56 18.36
C ARG A 104 14.02 7.08 18.64
N ARG A 105 12.85 6.55 18.27
CA ARG A 105 12.58 5.11 18.43
C ARG A 105 13.50 4.27 17.55
N ILE A 106 13.79 4.69 16.31
CA ILE A 106 14.74 4.00 15.44
C ILE A 106 16.14 4.01 16.05
N ALA A 107 16.61 5.16 16.55
CA ALA A 107 17.92 5.24 17.19
C ALA A 107 18.03 4.41 18.47
N ALA A 108 16.95 4.29 19.25
CA ALA A 108 16.90 3.41 20.41
C ALA A 108 16.85 1.92 20.03
N ASP A 109 16.11 1.57 18.97
CA ASP A 109 15.90 0.18 18.55
C ASP A 109 17.04 -0.38 17.68
N TYR A 110 17.92 0.45 17.13
CA TYR A 110 18.97 0.03 16.21
C TYR A 110 20.31 0.69 16.56
N ASP A 111 21.36 -0.12 16.64
CA ASP A 111 22.72 0.39 16.70
C ASP A 111 23.26 0.73 15.29
N ARG A 112 24.41 1.41 15.27
CA ARG A 112 25.08 1.81 14.02
C ARG A 112 25.35 0.63 13.10
N LYS A 113 25.87 -0.48 13.64
CA LYS A 113 26.24 -1.69 12.89
C LYS A 113 25.04 -2.27 12.15
N LYS A 114 23.85 -2.31 12.78
CA LYS A 114 22.61 -2.80 12.17
C LYS A 114 22.13 -1.88 11.05
N ILE A 115 22.19 -0.57 11.25
CA ILE A 115 21.81 0.43 10.23
C ILE A 115 22.74 0.37 9.02
N GLU A 116 24.05 0.26 9.23
CA GLU A 116 25.02 0.10 8.14
C GLU A 116 24.84 -1.23 7.41
N THR A 117 24.55 -2.31 8.14
CA THR A 117 24.20 -3.60 7.53
C THR A 117 22.97 -3.48 6.63
N MET A 118 21.95 -2.73 7.07
CA MET A 118 20.74 -2.48 6.29
C MET A 118 21.07 -1.65 5.03
N ALA A 119 21.82 -0.56 5.18
CA ALA A 119 22.28 0.28 4.08
C ALA A 119 23.06 -0.52 3.02
N ASN A 120 23.97 -1.40 3.45
CA ASN A 120 24.73 -2.26 2.54
C ASN A 120 23.84 -3.26 1.80
N LYS A 121 22.82 -3.83 2.45
CA LYS A 121 21.84 -4.69 1.78
C LYS A 121 21.02 -3.91 0.73
N ILE A 122 20.62 -2.67 1.04
CA ILE A 122 19.88 -1.81 0.09
C ILE A 122 20.70 -1.59 -1.19
N ARG A 123 21.98 -1.23 -1.05
CA ARG A 123 22.91 -1.06 -2.18
C ARG A 123 23.05 -2.36 -2.98
N ARG A 124 23.39 -3.46 -2.29
CA ARG A 124 23.61 -4.78 -2.91
C ARG A 124 22.41 -5.26 -3.71
N HIS A 125 21.20 -5.12 -3.18
CA HIS A 125 19.98 -5.59 -3.84
C HIS A 125 19.38 -4.57 -4.81
N ARG A 126 19.94 -3.36 -4.89
CA ARG A 126 19.35 -2.21 -5.59
C ARG A 126 17.88 -2.01 -5.20
N SER A 127 17.65 -2.01 -3.88
CA SER A 127 16.32 -2.03 -3.31
C SER A 127 15.67 -0.64 -3.32
N ARG A 128 14.36 -0.58 -3.59
CA ARG A 128 13.54 0.64 -3.42
C ARG A 128 13.24 1.00 -1.95
N PHE A 129 13.74 0.19 -1.01
CA PHE A 129 13.59 0.42 0.42
C PHE A 129 14.10 1.79 0.82
N SER A 130 13.31 2.54 1.59
CA SER A 130 13.55 3.94 1.95
C SER A 130 13.19 4.22 3.41
N THR A 131 13.42 5.44 3.89
CA THR A 131 13.10 5.86 5.27
C THR A 131 11.64 5.61 5.66
N SER A 132 10.71 5.80 4.72
CA SER A 132 9.28 5.49 4.91
C SER A 132 9.03 4.02 5.21
N HIS A 133 9.82 3.11 4.63
CA HIS A 133 9.72 1.68 4.89
C HIS A 133 10.15 1.36 6.33
N LEU A 134 11.31 1.90 6.74
CA LEU A 134 11.81 1.72 8.10
C LEU A 134 10.84 2.28 9.14
N ILE A 135 10.32 3.49 8.94
CA ILE A 135 9.31 4.11 9.81
C ILE A 135 8.04 3.25 9.88
N ARG A 136 7.55 2.76 8.73
CA ARG A 136 6.33 1.94 8.68
C ARG A 136 6.49 0.64 9.46
N SER A 137 7.69 0.06 9.45
CA SER A 137 8.00 -1.18 10.17
C SER A 137 7.88 -1.06 11.69
N LEU A 138 8.00 0.16 12.26
CA LEU A 138 7.86 0.40 13.71
C LEU A 138 6.47 0.04 14.26
N ALA A 139 5.47 -0.14 13.39
CA ALA A 139 4.16 -0.62 13.80
C ALA A 139 4.17 -2.10 14.23
N VAL A 140 5.23 -2.86 13.90
CA VAL A 140 5.48 -4.22 14.40
C VAL A 140 6.22 -4.12 15.73
N ALA A 141 5.56 -4.53 16.81
CA ALA A 141 6.07 -4.44 18.17
C ALA A 141 7.26 -5.39 18.41
N ASP A 142 7.13 -6.66 18.01
CA ASP A 142 8.21 -7.63 18.12
C ASP A 142 9.38 -7.28 17.17
N ARG A 143 10.56 -7.12 17.76
CA ARG A 143 11.77 -6.71 17.03
C ARG A 143 12.26 -7.79 16.09
N LYS A 144 12.15 -9.08 16.46
CA LYS A 144 12.63 -10.18 15.63
C LYS A 144 11.81 -10.31 14.34
N THR A 145 10.48 -10.28 14.45
CA THR A 145 9.57 -10.24 13.30
C THR A 145 9.82 -9.01 12.45
N ARG A 146 10.00 -7.83 13.06
CA ARG A 146 10.31 -6.59 12.33
C ARG A 146 11.61 -6.71 11.53
N ASP A 147 12.70 -7.18 12.14
CA ASP A 147 14.00 -7.32 11.48
C ASP A 147 13.94 -8.33 10.32
N SER A 148 13.17 -9.41 10.47
CA SER A 148 12.90 -10.39 9.40
C SER A 148 12.16 -9.75 8.22
N LEU A 149 11.08 -9.01 8.49
CA LEU A 149 10.31 -8.28 7.48
C LEU A 149 11.17 -7.25 6.74
N LEU A 150 12.03 -6.52 7.46
CA LEU A 150 12.95 -5.55 6.87
C LEU A 150 13.96 -6.22 5.93
N ALA A 151 14.54 -7.35 6.36
CA ALA A 151 15.46 -8.10 5.52
C ALA A 151 14.78 -8.62 4.24
N GLN A 152 13.55 -9.11 4.35
CA GLN A 152 12.76 -9.58 3.21
C GLN A 152 12.40 -8.43 2.26
N ALA A 153 11.90 -7.32 2.79
CA ALA A 153 11.54 -6.12 2.02
C ALA A 153 12.72 -5.58 1.20
N ILE A 154 13.92 -5.60 1.77
CA ILE A 154 15.13 -5.17 1.06
C ILE A 154 15.48 -6.14 -0.07
N ARG A 155 15.53 -7.44 0.23
CA ARG A 155 15.91 -8.50 -0.72
C ARG A 155 14.98 -8.56 -1.92
N GLU A 156 13.68 -8.45 -1.68
CA GLU A 156 12.62 -8.55 -2.69
C GLU A 156 12.23 -7.18 -3.26
N SER A 157 12.92 -6.10 -2.85
CA SER A 157 12.65 -4.72 -3.29
C SER A 157 11.15 -4.37 -3.17
N TRP A 158 10.54 -4.65 -2.03
CA TRP A 158 9.12 -4.38 -1.81
C TRP A 158 8.79 -2.90 -1.98
N THR A 159 7.64 -2.61 -2.57
CA THR A 159 7.04 -1.27 -2.49
C THR A 159 6.57 -0.99 -1.07
N LEU A 160 6.33 0.29 -0.76
CA LEU A 160 5.77 0.67 0.54
C LEU A 160 4.41 0.00 0.79
N SER A 161 3.57 -0.12 -0.24
CA SER A 161 2.27 -0.79 -0.15
C SER A 161 2.39 -2.29 0.12
N THR A 162 3.38 -2.97 -0.46
CA THR A 162 3.66 -4.37 -0.15
C THR A 162 4.12 -4.53 1.30
N LEU A 163 5.07 -3.71 1.76
CA LEU A 163 5.49 -3.73 3.16
C LEU A 163 4.33 -3.46 4.12
N GLU A 164 3.45 -2.50 3.81
CA GLU A 164 2.27 -2.19 4.62
C GLU A 164 1.33 -3.39 4.80
N ARG A 165 1.13 -4.19 3.75
CA ARG A 165 0.35 -5.44 3.83
C ARG A 165 1.02 -6.45 4.77
N HIS A 166 2.33 -6.66 4.65
CA HIS A 166 3.05 -7.57 5.55
C HIS A 166 3.09 -7.08 7.00
N VAL A 167 3.27 -5.78 7.22
CA VAL A 167 3.17 -5.15 8.56
C VAL A 167 1.75 -5.34 9.13
N GLN A 168 0.71 -5.24 8.30
CA GLN A 168 -0.66 -5.51 8.74
C GLN A 168 -0.84 -6.97 9.16
N VAL A 169 -0.33 -7.93 8.38
CA VAL A 169 -0.37 -9.36 8.72
C VAL A 169 0.36 -9.61 10.04
N ALA A 170 1.56 -9.08 10.22
CA ALA A 170 2.35 -9.25 11.44
C ALA A 170 1.72 -8.62 12.69
N ARG A 171 0.87 -7.60 12.52
CA ARG A 171 0.11 -6.97 13.62
C ARG A 171 -1.19 -7.71 13.94
N GLY A 172 -1.63 -8.62 13.08
CA GLY A 172 -2.92 -9.30 13.19
C GLY A 172 -4.11 -8.44 12.73
N ALA A 173 -5.27 -8.71 13.33
CA ALA A 173 -6.54 -8.09 12.94
C ALA A 173 -6.48 -6.55 12.95
N ARG A 174 -7.13 -5.92 11.96
CA ARG A 174 -7.32 -4.46 11.98
C ARG A 174 -8.23 -4.09 13.14
N ARG A 175 -7.91 -2.99 13.83
CA ARG A 175 -8.84 -2.39 14.79
C ARG A 175 -10.08 -1.92 14.04
N VAL A 176 -11.26 -2.26 14.56
CA VAL A 176 -12.54 -1.73 14.07
C VAL A 176 -12.49 -0.20 14.19
N GLY A 177 -12.83 0.51 13.12
CA GLY A 177 -12.76 1.98 13.08
C GLY A 177 -11.37 2.59 12.86
N ALA A 178 -10.33 1.80 12.59
CA ALA A 178 -9.03 2.35 12.19
C ALA A 178 -9.03 2.83 10.72
N GLY A 179 -8.43 4.00 10.49
CA GLY A 179 -8.25 4.57 9.15
C GLY A 179 -8.63 6.05 9.10
N ARG A 180 -8.54 6.65 7.93
CA ARG A 180 -9.14 7.96 7.70
C ARG A 180 -10.65 7.76 7.60
N LYS A 181 -11.43 8.58 8.33
CA LYS A 181 -12.90 8.61 8.18
C LYS A 181 -13.19 8.83 6.68
N PRO A 182 -13.96 7.94 6.02
CA PRO A 182 -14.32 8.15 4.64
C PRO A 182 -15.07 9.47 4.52
N PHE A 183 -14.72 10.26 3.50
CA PHE A 183 -15.49 11.45 3.17
C PHE A 183 -16.84 11.00 2.59
N VAL A 184 -17.93 11.45 3.21
CA VAL A 184 -19.29 11.21 2.73
C VAL A 184 -19.77 12.52 2.10
N PRO A 185 -20.03 12.54 0.78
CA PRO A 185 -20.56 13.73 0.12
C PRO A 185 -21.86 14.21 0.78
N PRO A 186 -22.13 15.53 0.84
CA PRO A 186 -23.39 16.04 1.38
C PRO A 186 -24.57 15.83 0.42
N ASP A 187 -24.30 15.69 -0.88
CA ASP A 187 -25.31 15.52 -1.91
C ASP A 187 -25.70 14.05 -2.10
N LYS A 188 -27.00 13.80 -2.26
CA LYS A 188 -27.57 12.46 -2.38
C LYS A 188 -27.10 11.76 -3.67
N GLU A 189 -27.06 12.46 -4.79
CA GLU A 189 -26.64 11.87 -6.06
C GLU A 189 -25.16 11.50 -6.03
N GLN A 190 -24.31 12.36 -5.48
CA GLN A 190 -22.91 12.07 -5.24
C GLN A 190 -22.72 10.85 -4.32
N CYS A 191 -23.55 10.70 -3.29
CA CYS A 191 -23.51 9.51 -2.44
C CYS A 191 -23.83 8.23 -3.22
N LEU A 192 -24.84 8.25 -4.09
CA LEU A 192 -25.21 7.11 -4.93
C LEU A 192 -24.07 6.71 -5.88
N VAL A 193 -23.40 7.70 -6.51
CA VAL A 193 -22.26 7.45 -7.39
C VAL A 193 -21.06 6.87 -6.62
N VAL A 194 -20.75 7.43 -5.44
CA VAL A 194 -19.67 6.89 -4.59
C VAL A 194 -19.99 5.46 -4.16
N LEU A 195 -21.23 5.17 -3.78
CA LEU A 195 -21.65 3.83 -3.36
C LEU A 195 -21.59 2.84 -4.52
N GLU A 196 -22.04 3.21 -5.71
CA GLU A 196 -21.93 2.37 -6.92
C GLU A 196 -20.46 2.03 -7.22
N GLY A 197 -19.57 3.02 -7.15
CA GLY A 197 -18.13 2.82 -7.33
C GLY A 197 -17.52 1.89 -6.27
N LEU A 198 -18.04 1.90 -5.03
CA LEU A 198 -17.62 0.95 -3.98
C LEU A 198 -18.13 -0.47 -4.26
N CYS A 199 -19.39 -0.63 -4.70
CA CYS A 199 -19.95 -1.91 -5.11
C CYS A 199 -19.14 -2.53 -6.26
N LEU A 200 -18.88 -1.77 -7.33
CA LEU A 200 -18.09 -2.22 -8.46
C LEU A 200 -16.67 -2.62 -8.05
N ARG A 201 -16.03 -1.84 -7.18
CA ARG A 201 -14.69 -2.13 -6.69
C ARG A 201 -14.66 -3.41 -5.85
N TRP A 202 -15.66 -3.61 -5.01
CA TRP A 202 -15.81 -4.82 -4.21
C TRP A 202 -15.94 -6.04 -5.12
N LEU A 203 -16.93 -6.04 -6.02
CA LEU A 203 -17.22 -7.18 -6.89
C LEU A 203 -16.03 -7.56 -7.79
N ARG A 204 -15.36 -6.57 -8.38
CA ARG A 204 -14.16 -6.85 -9.18
C ARG A 204 -13.03 -7.45 -8.34
N TRP A 205 -12.84 -6.94 -7.13
CA TRP A 205 -11.79 -7.47 -6.25
C TRP A 205 -12.10 -8.89 -5.78
N THR A 206 -13.36 -9.21 -5.46
CA THR A 206 -13.75 -10.55 -5.01
C THR A 206 -13.68 -11.57 -6.15
N GLU A 207 -14.00 -11.16 -7.38
CA GLU A 207 -13.77 -11.94 -8.60
C GLU A 207 -12.28 -12.32 -8.74
N ASP A 208 -11.38 -11.32 -8.68
CA ASP A 208 -9.93 -11.54 -8.76
C ASP A 208 -9.39 -12.40 -7.61
N ALA A 209 -9.97 -12.27 -6.41
CA ALA A 209 -9.49 -12.94 -5.20
C ALA A 209 -10.10 -14.34 -4.99
N ALA A 210 -11.15 -14.73 -5.71
CA ALA A 210 -11.99 -15.88 -5.38
C ALA A 210 -11.19 -17.20 -5.25
N THR A 211 -10.20 -17.42 -6.12
CA THR A 211 -9.36 -18.62 -6.15
C THR A 211 -8.39 -18.69 -4.98
N GLU A 212 -7.93 -17.53 -4.49
CA GLU A 212 -6.93 -17.39 -3.42
C GLU A 212 -7.57 -17.46 -2.01
N LEU A 213 -8.90 -17.31 -1.92
CA LEU A 213 -9.60 -17.33 -0.64
C LEU A 213 -9.78 -18.75 -0.09
N PRO A 214 -9.57 -18.96 1.23
CA PRO A 214 -9.95 -20.21 1.89
C PRO A 214 -11.44 -20.52 1.70
N SER A 215 -11.79 -21.80 1.56
CA SER A 215 -13.17 -22.23 1.25
C SER A 215 -14.22 -21.69 2.23
N GLY A 216 -13.92 -21.67 3.53
CA GLY A 216 -14.82 -21.11 4.54
C GLY A 216 -15.09 -19.61 4.38
N VAL A 217 -14.09 -18.85 3.93
CA VAL A 217 -14.23 -17.41 3.66
C VAL A 217 -14.91 -17.16 2.32
N ARG A 218 -14.63 -18.01 1.31
CA ARG A 218 -15.21 -17.90 -0.03
C ARG A 218 -16.72 -17.92 -0.03
N ASN A 219 -17.34 -18.79 0.78
CA ASN A 219 -18.80 -18.85 0.89
C ASN A 219 -19.38 -17.54 1.47
N LEU A 220 -18.76 -17.03 2.54
CA LEU A 220 -19.17 -15.75 3.16
C LEU A 220 -19.02 -14.57 2.19
N VAL A 221 -17.93 -14.56 1.40
CA VAL A 221 -17.69 -13.53 0.38
C VAL A 221 -18.72 -13.62 -0.73
N ARG A 222 -19.07 -14.82 -1.19
CA ARG A 222 -20.12 -15.01 -2.20
C ARG A 222 -21.48 -14.49 -1.74
N ASP A 223 -21.85 -14.75 -0.49
CA ASP A 223 -23.11 -14.24 0.07
C ASP A 223 -23.09 -12.71 0.15
N ALA A 224 -21.94 -12.12 0.49
CA ALA A 224 -21.73 -10.67 0.45
C ALA A 224 -21.79 -10.12 -0.99
N ASP A 225 -21.23 -10.80 -1.98
CA ASP A 225 -21.29 -10.40 -3.40
C ASP A 225 -22.74 -10.32 -3.90
N ILE A 226 -23.58 -11.28 -3.52
CA ILE A 226 -25.02 -11.26 -3.84
C ILE A 226 -25.68 -10.01 -3.24
N ALA A 227 -25.38 -9.70 -1.97
CA ALA A 227 -25.93 -8.52 -1.30
C ALA A 227 -25.45 -7.22 -1.95
N VAL A 228 -24.17 -7.12 -2.29
CA VAL A 228 -23.56 -5.94 -2.94
C VAL A 228 -24.12 -5.75 -4.36
N ALA A 229 -24.33 -6.82 -5.12
CA ALA A 229 -24.96 -6.78 -6.44
C ALA A 229 -26.43 -6.34 -6.37
N ALA A 230 -27.16 -6.76 -5.34
CA ALA A 230 -28.52 -6.28 -5.08
C ALA A 230 -28.55 -4.77 -4.80
N VAL A 231 -27.60 -4.27 -3.99
CA VAL A 231 -27.44 -2.81 -3.77
C VAL A 231 -27.17 -2.11 -5.09
N GLN A 232 -26.23 -2.60 -5.90
CA GLN A 232 -25.91 -2.01 -7.20
C GLN A 232 -27.11 -1.94 -8.13
N THR A 233 -27.92 -3.01 -8.19
CA THR A 233 -29.15 -3.06 -8.99
C THR A 233 -30.19 -2.04 -8.49
N GLY A 234 -30.27 -1.82 -7.17
CA GLY A 234 -31.09 -0.78 -6.58
C GLY A 234 -30.63 0.62 -6.94
N LEU A 235 -29.31 0.89 -6.91
CA LEU A 235 -28.73 2.19 -7.25
C LEU A 235 -29.04 2.60 -8.69
N ALA A 236 -29.00 1.66 -9.64
CA ALA A 236 -29.31 1.91 -11.05
C ALA A 236 -30.73 2.45 -11.28
N LYS A 237 -31.66 2.26 -10.33
CA LYS A 237 -33.02 2.81 -10.38
C LYS A 237 -33.09 4.29 -9.94
N HIS A 238 -32.10 4.75 -9.17
CA HIS A 238 -32.08 6.08 -8.57
C HIS A 238 -31.07 7.02 -9.22
N LEU A 239 -30.06 6.50 -9.92
CA LEU A 239 -29.12 7.31 -10.66
C LEU A 239 -29.78 7.88 -11.92
N PRO A 240 -29.59 9.18 -12.24
CA PRO A 240 -30.09 9.74 -13.46
C PRO A 240 -29.48 8.97 -14.64
N ARG A 241 -30.33 8.45 -15.53
CA ARG A 241 -29.84 7.86 -16.78
C ARG A 241 -29.09 8.96 -17.50
N GLY A 242 -27.76 8.87 -17.49
CA GLY A 242 -26.92 9.84 -18.18
C GLY A 242 -27.49 10.02 -19.57
N LYS A 243 -27.85 11.26 -19.93
CA LYS A 243 -28.31 11.57 -21.29
C LYS A 243 -27.26 10.98 -22.21
N LYS A 244 -27.60 9.93 -22.98
CA LYS A 244 -26.69 9.31 -23.95
C LYS A 244 -26.10 10.47 -24.71
N GLY A 245 -24.82 10.76 -24.47
CA GLY A 245 -24.22 12.00 -24.95
C GLY A 245 -24.48 12.05 -26.44
N GLU A 246 -25.33 12.99 -26.87
CA GLU A 246 -25.54 13.26 -28.28
C GLU A 246 -24.14 13.44 -28.85
N GLY A 247 -23.75 12.49 -29.70
CA GLY A 247 -22.38 12.34 -30.12
C GLY A 247 -21.90 13.68 -30.65
N ARG A 248 -21.00 14.33 -29.90
CA ARG A 248 -20.14 15.38 -30.46
C ARG A 248 -19.32 14.68 -31.54
N ARG A 249 -19.87 14.65 -32.76
CA ARG A 249 -19.16 14.35 -34.00
C ARG A 249 -17.94 15.26 -33.99
N ARG A 250 -16.78 14.69 -33.66
CA ARG A 250 -15.50 15.35 -33.89
C ARG A 250 -15.40 15.53 -35.41
N LYS A 251 -15.62 16.77 -35.89
CA LYS A 251 -15.17 17.16 -37.23
C LYS A 251 -13.65 16.98 -37.22
N ARG A 252 -13.18 16.10 -38.10
CA ARG A 252 -11.76 15.97 -38.44
C ARG A 252 -11.35 17.10 -39.35
#